data_AF-A0A246NJ64-F1
#
_entry.id   AF-A0A246NJ64-F1
#
_cell.length_a   1.000
_cell.length_b   1.000
_cell.length_c   1.000
_cell.angle_alpha   90.00
_cell.angle_beta   90.00
_cell.angle_gamma   90.00
#
_symmetry.space_group_name_H-M   'P 1'
#
loop_
_entity.id
_entity.type
_entity.pdbx_description
1 polymer ?
#
loop_
_entity_poly.entity_id
_entity_poly.type
_entity_poly.pdbx_seq_one_letter_code
_entity_poly.pdbx_strand_id
1 'polypeptide(L)'
;MGQITITAKRNGFMRCGVAHKDTPVVWEDGKFTDAQIAELKAEPMLVVYDGAQAPQGQLEDGLKQLQTENGQLKDQVEKLTTELTTQQASVKALTGEKDALQKSVDQLTADKEALQKQVDELSAGGKSK
;
A
#
# COMPACT_ATOMS: atom_id res chain seq x y z
N MET A 1 -14.36 -8.93 -32.43
CA MET A 1 -14.50 -7.61 -31.79
C MET A 1 -14.99 -7.87 -30.36
N GLY A 2 -15.17 -6.85 -29.52
CA GLY A 2 -15.72 -7.06 -28.17
C GLY A 2 -17.24 -6.95 -28.17
N GLN A 3 -17.90 -7.42 -27.11
CA GLN A 3 -19.27 -6.98 -26.80
C GLN A 3 -19.32 -5.44 -26.75
N ILE A 4 -20.48 -4.82 -26.98
CA ILE A 4 -20.66 -3.38 -26.79
C ILE A 4 -21.90 -3.10 -25.95
N THR A 5 -21.88 -2.02 -25.17
CA THR A 5 -23.06 -1.56 -24.42
C THR A 5 -23.55 -0.26 -25.02
N ILE A 6 -24.84 -0.19 -25.35
CA ILE A 6 -25.47 1.01 -25.93
C ILE A 6 -26.58 1.50 -25.00
N THR A 7 -26.58 2.80 -24.70
CA THR A 7 -27.66 3.52 -24.04
C THR A 7 -28.12 4.67 -24.92
N ALA A 8 -29.42 4.81 -25.17
CA ALA A 8 -29.98 5.95 -25.89
C ALA A 8 -30.39 7.07 -24.93
N LYS A 9 -30.20 8.33 -25.33
CA LYS A 9 -30.72 9.48 -24.57
C LYS A 9 -32.25 9.61 -24.66
N ARG A 10 -32.85 9.01 -25.69
CA ARG A 10 -34.30 8.94 -25.89
C ARG A 10 -34.69 7.49 -26.14
N ASN A 11 -35.55 6.94 -25.30
CA ASN A 11 -36.03 5.58 -25.43
C ASN A 11 -36.64 5.33 -26.83
N GLY A 12 -36.26 4.21 -27.45
CA GLY A 12 -36.72 3.84 -28.79
C GLY A 12 -36.03 4.58 -29.94
N PHE A 13 -34.93 5.30 -29.69
CA PHE A 13 -34.15 5.94 -30.76
C PHE A 13 -33.58 4.89 -31.72
N MET A 14 -33.85 5.01 -33.02
CA MET A 14 -33.45 4.02 -34.02
C MET A 14 -32.17 4.41 -34.75
N ARG A 15 -31.21 3.47 -34.79
CA ARG A 15 -29.97 3.55 -35.60
C ARG A 15 -29.50 2.16 -35.98
N CYS A 16 -28.86 2.03 -37.15
CA CYS A 16 -28.36 0.75 -37.68
C CYS A 16 -29.41 -0.38 -37.65
N GLY A 17 -30.68 -0.06 -37.91
CA GLY A 17 -31.77 -1.03 -38.02
C GLY A 17 -32.34 -1.55 -36.69
N VAL A 18 -31.92 -1.03 -35.54
CA VAL A 18 -32.45 -1.40 -34.22
C VAL A 18 -32.94 -0.18 -33.44
N ALA A 19 -33.94 -0.36 -32.59
CA ALA A 19 -34.37 0.64 -31.61
C ALA A 19 -33.57 0.46 -30.32
N HIS A 20 -32.89 1.52 -29.88
CA HIS A 20 -32.08 1.54 -28.67
C HIS A 20 -32.89 2.01 -27.46
N LYS A 21 -32.71 1.35 -26.32
CA LYS A 21 -33.39 1.69 -25.06
C LYS A 21 -32.66 2.81 -24.33
N ASP A 22 -33.37 3.53 -23.46
CA ASP A 22 -32.79 4.50 -22.53
C ASP A 22 -32.11 3.85 -21.31
N THR A 23 -32.16 2.52 -21.23
CA THR A 23 -31.34 1.72 -20.31
C THR A 23 -30.16 1.09 -21.04
N PRO A 24 -29.03 0.85 -20.37
CA PRO A 24 -27.89 0.16 -20.97
C PRO A 24 -28.27 -1.23 -21.47
N VAL A 25 -27.98 -1.52 -22.74
CA VAL A 25 -28.18 -2.84 -23.36
C VAL A 25 -26.85 -3.35 -23.90
N VAL A 26 -26.47 -4.55 -23.46
CA VAL A 26 -25.28 -5.25 -23.97
C VAL A 26 -25.64 -5.97 -25.26
N TRP A 27 -24.82 -5.81 -26.28
CA TRP A 27 -24.90 -6.50 -27.56
C TRP A 27 -23.66 -7.38 -27.75
N GLU A 28 -23.89 -8.62 -28.16
CA GLU A 28 -22.85 -9.60 -28.44
C GLU A 28 -21.97 -9.20 -29.63
N ASP A 29 -20.75 -9.73 -29.66
CA ASP A 29 -19.81 -9.52 -30.77
C ASP A 29 -20.43 -9.97 -32.11
N GLY A 30 -20.12 -9.24 -33.18
CA GLY A 30 -20.64 -9.50 -34.53
C GLY A 30 -22.08 -9.05 -34.79
N LYS A 31 -22.80 -8.51 -33.79
CA LYS A 31 -24.14 -7.96 -34.02
C LYS A 31 -24.13 -6.73 -34.95
N PHE A 32 -23.05 -5.95 -34.88
CA PHE A 32 -22.81 -4.78 -35.70
C PHE A 32 -21.46 -4.93 -36.38
N THR A 33 -21.35 -4.43 -37.61
CA THR A 33 -20.05 -4.33 -38.29
C THR A 33 -19.23 -3.19 -37.70
N ASP A 34 -17.92 -3.20 -37.92
CA ASP A 34 -16.98 -2.15 -37.53
C ASP A 34 -17.46 -0.76 -37.95
N ALA A 35 -17.96 -0.64 -39.18
CA ALA A 35 -18.50 0.59 -39.73
C ALA A 35 -19.78 1.05 -39.02
N GLN A 36 -20.68 0.11 -38.68
CA GLN A 36 -21.88 0.40 -37.90
C GLN A 36 -21.51 0.81 -36.47
N ILE A 37 -20.51 0.16 -35.85
CA ILE A 37 -20.03 0.55 -34.52
C ILE A 37 -19.47 1.97 -34.55
N ALA A 38 -18.70 2.34 -35.59
CA ALA A 38 -18.22 3.71 -35.77
C ALA A 38 -19.37 4.71 -35.92
N GLU A 39 -20.41 4.38 -36.69
CA GLU A 39 -21.61 5.22 -36.83
C GLU A 39 -22.36 5.37 -35.50
N LEU A 40 -22.55 4.27 -34.76
CA LEU A 40 -23.20 4.27 -33.45
C LEU A 40 -22.41 5.10 -32.43
N LYS A 41 -21.08 5.05 -32.46
CA LYS A 41 -20.19 5.88 -31.61
C LYS A 41 -20.22 7.36 -31.98
N ALA A 42 -20.44 7.68 -33.25
CA ALA A 42 -20.53 9.06 -33.73
C ALA A 42 -21.92 9.70 -33.49
N GLU A 43 -22.94 8.89 -33.19
CA GLU A 43 -24.32 9.36 -33.03
C GLU A 43 -24.53 10.09 -31.68
N PRO A 44 -24.85 11.40 -31.67
CA PRO A 44 -24.97 12.18 -30.44
C PRO A 44 -26.08 11.73 -29.48
N MET A 45 -27.07 10.99 -29.99
CA MET A 45 -28.20 10.46 -29.22
C MET A 45 -27.90 9.11 -28.56
N LEU A 46 -26.74 8.51 -28.83
CA LEU A 46 -26.30 7.24 -28.25
C LEU A 46 -25.04 7.44 -27.40
N VAL A 47 -24.94 6.65 -26.34
CA VAL A 47 -23.71 6.46 -25.57
C VAL A 47 -23.31 5.01 -25.77
N VAL A 48 -22.14 4.78 -26.34
CA VAL A 48 -21.65 3.44 -26.69
C VAL A 48 -20.33 3.20 -25.97
N TYR A 49 -20.28 2.11 -25.20
CA TYR A 49 -19.07 1.63 -24.54
C TYR A 49 -18.62 0.33 -25.18
N ASP A 50 -17.31 0.15 -25.32
CA ASP A 50 -16.74 -1.16 -25.63
C ASP A 50 -16.79 -2.04 -24.37
N GLY A 51 -17.28 -3.27 -24.53
CA GLY A 51 -17.50 -4.25 -23.48
C GLY A 51 -18.93 -4.30 -22.94
N ALA A 52 -19.22 -5.35 -22.17
CA ALA A 52 -20.38 -5.36 -21.28
C ALA A 52 -20.10 -4.40 -20.11
N GLN A 53 -20.85 -3.31 -20.02
CA GLN A 53 -20.78 -2.44 -18.87
C GLN A 53 -21.29 -3.22 -17.66
N ALA A 54 -20.47 -3.31 -16.61
CA ALA A 54 -20.91 -3.92 -15.36
C ALA A 54 -22.21 -3.23 -14.91
N PRO A 55 -23.26 -3.97 -14.49
CA PRO A 55 -24.45 -3.38 -13.90
C PRO A 55 -24.05 -2.34 -12.86
N GLN A 56 -24.75 -1.19 -12.81
CA GLN A 56 -24.45 -0.11 -11.85
C GLN A 56 -24.29 -0.64 -10.41
N GLY A 57 -25.06 -1.67 -10.01
CA GLY A 57 -24.89 -2.34 -8.72
C GLY A 57 -23.53 -3.02 -8.51
N GLN A 58 -22.93 -3.62 -9.54
CA GLN A 58 -21.58 -4.20 -9.44
C GLN A 58 -20.49 -3.12 -9.26
N LEU A 59 -20.68 -1.94 -9.87
CA LEU A 59 -19.79 -0.80 -9.66
C LEU A 59 -19.93 -0.25 -8.23
N GLU A 60 -21.15 -0.16 -7.72
CA GLU A 60 -21.40 0.28 -6.33
C GLU A 60 -20.80 -0.68 -5.31
N ASP A 61 -20.93 -1.99 -5.51
CA ASP A 61 -20.32 -3.00 -4.63
C ASP A 61 -18.79 -2.94 -4.69
N GLY A 62 -18.21 -2.80 -5.88
CA GLY A 62 -16.77 -2.62 -6.05
C GLY A 62 -16.26 -1.35 -5.36
N LEU A 63 -17.00 -0.24 -5.45
CA LEU A 63 -16.66 1.01 -4.75
C LEU A 63 -16.70 0.83 -3.22
N LYS A 64 -17.71 0.15 -2.69
CA LYS A 64 -17.80 -0.14 -1.25
C LYS A 64 -16.65 -1.03 -0.77
N GLN A 65 -16.27 -2.02 -1.57
CA GLN A 65 -15.13 -2.89 -1.26
C GLN A 65 -13.83 -2.10 -1.24
N LEU A 66 -13.58 -1.26 -2.26
CA LEU A 66 -12.39 -0.40 -2.31
C LEU A 66 -12.35 0.64 -1.18
N GLN A 67 -13.50 1.17 -0.77
CA GLN A 67 -13.58 2.06 0.40
C GLN A 67 -13.22 1.33 1.69
N THR A 68 -13.69 0.09 1.85
CA THR A 68 -13.37 -0.76 2.99
C THR A 68 -11.87 -1.08 3.04
N GLU A 69 -11.31 -1.51 1.91
CA GLU A 69 -9.88 -1.81 1.79
C GLU A 69 -8.99 -0.59 2.05
N ASN A 70 -9.38 0.60 1.56
CA ASN A 70 -8.67 1.83 1.87
C ASN A 70 -8.69 2.17 3.36
N GLY A 71 -9.82 1.93 4.05
CA GLY A 71 -9.90 2.08 5.50
C GLY A 71 -8.91 1.16 6.21
N GLN A 72 -8.91 -0.13 5.86
CA GLN A 72 -8.00 -1.12 6.43
C GLN A 72 -6.52 -0.79 6.17
N LEU A 73 -6.19 -0.36 4.95
CA LEU A 73 -4.83 0.05 4.60
C LEU A 73 -4.39 1.27 5.40
N LYS A 74 -5.28 2.24 5.62
CA LYS A 74 -5.00 3.42 6.44
C LYS A 74 -4.70 3.05 7.89
N ASP A 75 -5.51 2.18 8.48
CA ASP A 75 -5.31 1.68 9.85
C ASP A 75 -3.98 0.92 9.97
N GLN A 76 -3.63 0.12 8.96
CA GLN A 76 -2.36 -0.61 8.93
C GLN A 76 -1.16 0.32 8.82
N VAL A 77 -1.26 1.41 8.05
CA VAL A 77 -0.21 2.44 7.94
C VAL A 77 -0.01 3.15 9.28
N GLU A 78 -1.09 3.50 9.99
CA GLU A 78 -1.01 4.13 11.31
C GLU A 78 -0.36 3.20 12.35
N LYS A 79 -0.74 1.92 12.34
CA LYS A 79 -0.13 0.90 13.20
C LYS A 79 1.38 0.77 12.94
N LEU A 80 1.78 0.61 11.68
CA LEU A 80 3.20 0.47 11.32
C LEU A 80 4.00 1.73 11.65
N THR A 81 3.40 2.92 11.51
CA THR A 81 4.05 4.18 11.88
C THR A 81 4.31 4.26 13.39
N THR A 82 3.35 3.82 14.20
CA THR A 82 3.47 3.76 15.66
C THR A 82 4.56 2.75 16.08
N GLU A 83 4.56 1.58 15.45
CA GLU A 83 5.56 0.55 15.71
C GLU A 83 6.97 1.00 15.33
N LEU A 84 7.13 1.64 14.17
CA LEU A 84 8.40 2.21 13.72
C LEU A 84 8.94 3.24 14.73
N THR A 85 8.07 4.14 15.20
CA THR A 85 8.44 5.16 16.19
C THR A 85 8.89 4.52 17.51
N THR A 86 8.19 3.47 17.94
CA THR A 86 8.53 2.71 19.15
C THR A 86 9.88 2.00 19.01
N GLN A 87 10.11 1.33 17.89
CA GLN A 87 11.37 0.64 17.61
C GLN A 87 12.55 1.62 17.53
N GLN A 88 12.35 2.81 16.92
CA GLN A 88 13.37 3.86 16.90
C GLN A 88 13.74 4.36 18.30
N ALA A 89 12.75 4.48 19.21
CA ALA A 89 13.01 4.84 20.60
C ALA A 89 13.83 3.76 21.31
N SER A 90 13.47 2.48 21.14
CA SER A 90 14.20 1.35 21.71
C SER A 90 15.64 1.28 21.22
N VAL A 91 15.89 1.48 19.92
CA VAL A 91 17.24 1.50 19.35
C VAL A 91 18.08 2.62 19.95
N LYS A 92 17.51 3.82 20.13
CA LYS A 92 18.21 4.94 20.80
C LYS A 92 18.57 4.61 22.24
N ALA A 93 17.64 4.01 22.99
CA ALA A 93 17.87 3.62 24.38
C ALA A 93 18.98 2.58 24.50
N LEU A 94 18.93 1.51 23.70
CA LEU A 94 19.94 0.45 23.69
C LEU A 94 21.32 0.96 23.26
N THR A 95 21.37 1.92 22.33
CA THR A 95 22.63 2.56 21.94
C THR A 95 23.22 3.34 23.12
N GLY A 96 22.40 4.11 23.85
CA GLY A 96 22.84 4.83 25.04
C GLY A 96 23.31 3.90 26.17
N GLU A 97 22.61 2.79 26.39
CA GLU A 97 23.01 1.78 27.38
C GLU A 97 24.34 1.12 27.00
N LYS A 98 24.53 0.79 25.72
CA LYS A 98 25.79 0.26 25.21
C LYS A 98 26.96 1.22 25.46
N ASP A 99 26.77 2.51 25.20
CA ASP A 99 27.80 3.52 25.44
C ASP A 99 28.14 3.66 26.94
N ALA A 100 27.12 3.57 27.81
CA ALA A 100 27.33 3.60 29.25
C ALA A 100 28.08 2.37 29.76
N LEU A 101 27.70 1.17 29.28
CA LEU A 101 28.39 -0.07 29.60
C LEU A 101 29.83 -0.07 29.10
N GLN A 102 30.09 0.46 27.90
CA GLN A 102 31.45 0.57 27.37
C GLN A 102 32.32 1.43 28.28
N LYS A 103 31.83 2.60 28.74
CA LYS A 103 32.56 3.44 29.71
C LYS A 103 32.84 2.71 31.02
N SER A 104 31.89 1.91 31.51
CA SER A 104 32.08 1.13 32.74
C SER A 104 33.16 0.05 32.55
N VAL A 105 33.19 -0.61 31.39
CA VAL A 105 34.25 -1.59 31.04
C VAL A 105 35.61 -0.92 30.96
N ASP A 106 35.71 0.25 30.33
CA ASP A 106 36.97 0.99 30.23
C ASP A 106 37.48 1.39 31.63
N GLN A 107 36.59 1.88 32.51
CA GLN A 107 36.94 2.23 33.89
C GLN A 107 37.42 1.02 34.70
N LEU A 108 36.68 -0.09 34.65
CA LEU A 108 37.07 -1.31 35.35
C LEU A 108 38.40 -1.88 34.85
N THR A 109 38.68 -1.71 33.55
CA THR A 109 39.97 -2.11 32.97
C THR A 109 41.10 -1.26 33.53
N ALA A 110 40.93 0.06 33.60
CA ALA A 110 41.91 0.97 34.19
C ALA A 110 42.13 0.68 35.69
N ASP A 111 41.06 0.45 36.45
CA ASP A 111 41.13 0.12 37.87
C ASP A 111 41.87 -1.21 38.09
N LYS A 112 41.61 -2.21 37.25
CA LYS A 112 42.32 -3.51 37.29
C LYS A 112 43.81 -3.34 37.03
N GLU A 113 44.20 -2.55 36.03
CA GLU A 113 45.61 -2.27 35.74
C GLU A 113 46.29 -1.54 36.91
N ALA A 114 45.61 -0.58 37.52
CA ALA A 114 46.12 0.13 38.70
C ALA A 114 46.30 -0.80 39.91
N LEU A 115 45.32 -1.66 40.19
CA LEU A 115 45.41 -2.64 41.27
C LEU A 115 46.51 -3.68 41.01
N GLN A 116 46.70 -4.11 39.76
CA GLN A 116 47.77 -5.03 39.40
C GLN A 116 49.15 -4.42 39.72
N LYS A 117 49.37 -3.14 39.39
CA LYS A 117 50.62 -2.44 39.74
C LYS A 117 50.86 -2.41 41.26
N GLN A 118 49.82 -2.12 42.04
CA GLN A 118 49.94 -2.11 43.51
C GLN A 118 50.31 -3.49 44.08
N VAL A 119 49.72 -4.55 43.53
CA VAL A 119 50.05 -5.94 43.91
C VAL A 119 51.51 -6.25 43.58
N ASP A 120 51.99 -5.86 42.40
CA ASP A 120 53.36 -6.08 41.96
C ASP A 120 54.35 -5.34 42.87
N GLU A 121 54.09 -4.08 43.23
CA GLU A 121 54.90 -3.28 44.14
C GLU A 121 55.00 -3.89 45.55
N LEU A 122 53.86 -4.32 46.12
CA LEU A 122 53.83 -4.96 47.44
C LEU A 122 54.56 -6.31 47.45
N SER A 123 54.41 -7.10 46.39
CA SER A 123 55.08 -8.39 46.26
C SER A 123 56.60 -8.27 46.04
N ALA A 124 57.06 -7.17 45.42
CA ALA A 124 58.47 -6.85 45.30
C ALA A 124 59.09 -6.35 46.61
N GLY A 125 58.37 -5.49 47.37
CA GLY A 125 58.84 -4.96 48.66
C GLY A 125 58.98 -6.00 49.76
N GLY A 126 58.20 -7.09 49.72
CA GLY A 126 58.25 -8.18 50.69
C GLY A 126 59.50 -9.07 50.61
N LYS A 127 60.29 -8.99 49.53
CA LYS A 127 61.52 -9.80 49.35
C LYS A 127 62.78 -9.17 49.96
N SER A 128 62.67 -7.95 50.50
CA SER A 128 63.81 -7.15 50.98
C SER A 128 63.96 -7.10 52.51
N LYS A 129 63.33 -8.02 53.25
CA LYS A 129 63.44 -8.13 54.72
C LYS A 129 63.73 -9.55 55.16
#